data_AF-A0A2T0RGH0-F1
#
_entry.id   AF-A0A2T0RGH0-F1
#
_cell.length_a   1.000
_cell.length_b   1.000
_cell.length_c   1.000
_cell.angle_alpha   90.00
_cell.angle_beta   90.00
_cell.angle_gamma   90.00
#
_symmetry.space_group_name_H-M   'P 1'
#
loop_
_entity.id
_entity.type
_entity.pdbx_description
1 polymer ?
#
loop_
_entity_poly.entity_id
_entity_poly.type
_entity_poly.pdbx_seq_one_letter_code
_entity_poly.pdbx_strand_id
1 'polypeptide(L)'
;MATVAQLAVNAVAAGVQPHTDFGDPGVADATTTVVTAVTGTGVHRVRVPALTEASVGDPDLTAAQRAARKRLKDFIERARRLPSNDRLPEPQPYRGDSLAALARPYAPTDEAPPSPAPAQQWPGPPLPGSAVASGGRVTCTVVTAAEADHVRKTAAHASVLTPWRSGGKLWDVTFRPLLPDEHECTDLPGF
;
A
#
# COMPACT_ATOMS: atom_id res chain seq x y z
N MET A 1 -9.31 -28.99 -6.92
CA MET A 1 -8.97 -27.55 -6.97
C MET A 1 -9.60 -26.95 -8.21
N ALA A 2 -10.22 -25.77 -8.11
CA ALA A 2 -10.72 -25.07 -9.30
C ALA A 2 -9.52 -24.55 -10.12
N THR A 3 -9.52 -24.78 -11.44
CA THR A 3 -8.53 -24.16 -12.33
C THR A 3 -8.77 -22.65 -12.44
N VAL A 4 -7.78 -21.89 -12.92
CA VAL A 4 -7.97 -20.45 -13.22
C VAL A 4 -9.15 -20.22 -14.17
N ALA A 5 -9.31 -21.09 -15.19
CA ALA A 5 -10.45 -21.05 -16.10
C ALA A 5 -11.78 -21.28 -15.36
N GLN A 6 -11.83 -22.25 -14.44
CA GLN A 6 -13.02 -22.48 -13.63
C GLN A 6 -13.35 -21.30 -12.71
N LEU A 7 -12.33 -20.62 -12.18
CA LEU A 7 -12.52 -19.41 -11.37
C LEU A 7 -13.15 -18.27 -12.20
N ALA A 8 -12.70 -18.10 -13.44
CA ALA A 8 -13.27 -17.10 -14.35
C ALA A 8 -14.74 -17.41 -14.69
N VAL A 9 -15.07 -18.68 -14.95
CA VAL A 9 -16.46 -19.13 -15.15
C VAL A 9 -17.31 -18.86 -13.90
N ASN A 10 -16.78 -19.16 -12.72
CA ASN A 10 -17.49 -18.92 -11.46
C ASN A 10 -17.71 -17.43 -11.20
N ALA A 11 -16.80 -16.55 -11.65
CA ALA A 11 -16.96 -15.10 -11.55
C ALA A 11 -18.14 -14.61 -12.42
N VAL A 12 -18.23 -15.09 -13.66
CA VAL A 12 -19.37 -14.78 -14.55
C VAL A 12 -20.68 -15.28 -13.95
N ALA A 13 -20.70 -16.51 -13.42
CA ALA A 13 -21.88 -17.07 -12.74
C ALA A 13 -22.27 -16.28 -11.46
N ALA A 14 -21.30 -15.61 -10.83
CA ALA A 14 -21.54 -14.73 -9.68
C ALA A 14 -22.04 -13.33 -10.08
N GLY A 15 -22.15 -13.03 -11.38
CA GLY A 15 -22.66 -11.75 -11.90
C GLY A 15 -21.58 -10.79 -12.39
N VAL A 16 -20.32 -11.23 -12.55
CA VAL A 16 -19.26 -10.40 -13.17
C VAL A 16 -19.45 -10.42 -14.69
N GLN A 17 -20.50 -9.74 -15.15
CA GLN A 17 -20.87 -9.63 -16.57
C GLN A 17 -21.64 -8.32 -16.81
N PRO A 18 -21.66 -7.83 -18.07
CA PRO A 18 -22.43 -6.65 -18.42
C PRO A 18 -23.89 -6.74 -17.94
N HIS A 19 -24.47 -5.60 -17.58
CA HIS A 19 -25.89 -5.46 -17.20
C HIS A 19 -26.35 -6.23 -15.96
N THR A 20 -25.43 -6.83 -15.18
CA THR A 20 -25.83 -7.32 -13.86
C THR A 20 -26.09 -6.12 -12.94
N ASP A 21 -27.33 -6.00 -12.49
CA ASP A 21 -27.75 -4.94 -11.59
C ASP A 21 -27.46 -5.32 -10.13
N PHE A 22 -26.54 -4.58 -9.51
CA PHE A 22 -26.20 -4.73 -8.09
C PHE A 22 -26.85 -3.68 -7.19
N GLY A 23 -27.62 -2.75 -7.79
CA GLY A 23 -28.18 -1.59 -7.12
C GLY A 23 -27.12 -0.60 -6.62
N ASP A 24 -27.60 0.54 -6.15
CA ASP A 24 -26.80 1.61 -5.57
C ASP A 24 -27.42 2.01 -4.22
N PRO A 25 -26.96 1.39 -3.12
CA PRO A 25 -27.49 1.72 -1.79
C PRO A 25 -26.98 3.10 -1.37
N GLY A 26 -27.79 3.89 -0.67
CA GLY A 26 -27.50 5.26 -0.27
C GLY A 26 -26.42 5.42 0.83
N VAL A 27 -25.36 4.60 0.82
CA VAL A 27 -24.28 4.66 1.80
C VAL A 27 -23.25 5.70 1.36
N ALA A 28 -23.26 6.86 2.00
CA ALA A 28 -22.29 7.93 1.75
C ALA A 28 -20.86 7.47 2.05
N ASP A 29 -19.92 7.95 1.23
CA ASP A 29 -18.47 7.73 1.35
C ASP A 29 -18.04 6.25 1.40
N ALA A 30 -18.89 5.35 0.90
CA ALA A 30 -18.60 3.93 0.85
C ALA A 30 -17.60 3.57 -0.24
N THR A 31 -16.80 2.52 0.01
CA THR A 31 -15.85 2.05 -1.00
C THR A 31 -16.57 1.40 -2.18
N THR A 32 -15.95 1.46 -3.36
CA THR A 32 -16.43 0.73 -4.53
C THR A 32 -15.60 -0.52 -4.75
N THR A 33 -16.24 -1.68 -4.68
CA THR A 33 -15.59 -2.95 -5.05
C THR A 33 -15.58 -3.10 -6.57
N VAL A 34 -14.40 -3.28 -7.15
CA VAL A 34 -14.25 -3.57 -8.58
C VAL A 34 -13.84 -5.03 -8.73
N VAL A 35 -14.61 -5.79 -9.52
CA VAL A 35 -14.25 -7.17 -9.87
C VAL A 35 -14.07 -7.27 -11.38
N THR A 36 -12.94 -7.82 -11.80
CA THR A 36 -12.62 -8.08 -13.21
C THR A 36 -12.43 -9.57 -13.40
N ALA A 37 -13.15 -10.16 -14.34
CA ALA A 37 -13.00 -11.54 -14.77
C ALA A 37 -12.45 -11.57 -16.20
N VAL A 38 -11.32 -12.27 -16.38
CA VAL A 38 -10.74 -12.52 -17.71
C VAL A 38 -11.11 -13.95 -18.09
N THR A 39 -11.93 -14.10 -19.12
CA THR A 39 -12.37 -15.40 -19.64
C THR A 39 -11.75 -15.65 -21.02
N GLY A 40 -11.91 -16.86 -21.55
CA GLY A 40 -11.51 -17.16 -22.93
C GLY A 40 -12.27 -16.35 -23.99
N THR A 41 -13.39 -15.72 -23.63
CA THR A 41 -14.26 -14.95 -24.53
C THR A 41 -14.15 -13.43 -24.33
N GLY A 42 -13.39 -12.96 -23.34
CA GLY A 42 -13.15 -11.54 -23.12
C GLY A 42 -12.96 -11.13 -21.67
N VAL A 43 -12.98 -9.82 -21.44
CA VAL A 43 -12.84 -9.21 -20.11
C VAL A 43 -14.19 -8.68 -19.67
N HIS A 44 -14.66 -9.11 -18.50
CA HIS A 44 -15.87 -8.63 -17.86
C HIS A 44 -15.50 -7.86 -16.59
N ARG A 45 -16.09 -6.69 -16.38
CA ARG A 45 -15.82 -5.84 -15.22
C ARG A 45 -17.11 -5.30 -14.63
N VAL A 46 -17.24 -5.37 -13.32
CA VAL A 46 -18.34 -4.76 -12.57
C VAL A 46 -17.80 -3.85 -11.48
N ARG A 47 -18.55 -2.80 -11.16
CA ARG A 47 -18.27 -1.87 -10.07
C ARG A 47 -19.47 -1.90 -9.15
N VAL A 48 -19.27 -2.23 -7.88
CA VAL A 48 -20.35 -2.37 -6.92
C VAL A 48 -20.06 -1.47 -5.72
N PRO A 49 -20.74 -0.32 -5.61
CA PRO A 49 -20.58 0.59 -4.48
C PRO A 49 -21.10 -0.06 -3.19
N ALA A 50 -20.46 0.25 -2.08
CA ALA A 50 -20.84 -0.19 -0.74
C ALA A 50 -21.05 -1.71 -0.62
N LEU A 51 -20.29 -2.52 -1.37
CA LEU A 51 -20.52 -3.96 -1.40
C LEU A 51 -20.50 -4.51 0.02
N THR A 52 -19.52 -4.14 0.83
CA THR A 52 -19.34 -4.67 2.18
C THR A 52 -20.22 -3.94 3.21
N GLU A 53 -20.44 -2.65 2.99
CA GLU A 53 -21.02 -1.68 3.92
C GLU A 53 -22.55 -1.71 3.92
N ALA A 54 -23.18 -1.97 2.78
CA ALA A 54 -24.64 -2.01 2.68
C ALA A 54 -25.25 -3.12 3.54
N SER A 55 -26.32 -2.78 4.25
CA SER A 55 -27.03 -3.70 5.14
C SER A 55 -27.71 -4.84 4.37
N VAL A 56 -27.82 -6.03 4.98
CA VAL A 56 -28.46 -7.19 4.33
C VAL A 56 -29.93 -6.91 3.97
N GLY A 57 -30.60 -6.05 4.75
CA GLY A 57 -31.99 -5.63 4.53
C GLY A 57 -32.12 -4.21 3.96
N ASP A 58 -31.10 -3.68 3.29
CA ASP A 58 -31.10 -2.30 2.78
C ASP A 58 -32.38 -2.02 1.95
N PRO A 59 -33.21 -1.03 2.35
CA PRO A 59 -34.48 -0.73 1.71
C PRO A 59 -34.31 -0.15 0.30
N ASP A 60 -33.14 0.42 -0.02
CA ASP A 60 -32.85 0.99 -1.35
C ASP A 60 -32.52 -0.09 -2.38
N LEU A 61 -32.38 -1.35 -1.94
CA LEU A 61 -32.14 -2.50 -2.80
C LEU A 61 -33.41 -3.32 -3.02
N THR A 62 -33.57 -3.83 -4.24
CA THR A 62 -34.55 -4.88 -4.53
C THR A 62 -34.08 -6.24 -4.00
N ALA A 63 -35.00 -7.19 -3.86
CA ALA A 63 -34.65 -8.57 -3.48
C ALA A 63 -33.66 -9.21 -4.47
N ALA A 64 -33.80 -8.93 -5.77
CA ALA A 64 -32.90 -9.42 -6.81
C ALA A 64 -31.49 -8.84 -6.69
N GLN A 65 -31.36 -7.53 -6.44
CA GLN A 65 -30.07 -6.87 -6.22
C GLN A 65 -29.39 -7.39 -4.95
N ARG A 66 -30.13 -7.57 -3.84
CA ARG A 66 -29.59 -8.22 -2.63
C ARG A 66 -29.05 -9.62 -2.90
N ALA A 67 -29.78 -10.43 -3.66
CA ALA A 67 -29.34 -11.77 -4.04
C ALA A 67 -28.09 -11.74 -4.95
N ALA A 68 -28.01 -10.81 -5.91
CA ALA A 68 -26.85 -10.61 -6.77
C ALA A 68 -25.60 -10.22 -5.95
N ARG A 69 -25.74 -9.23 -5.05
CA ARG A 69 -24.67 -8.81 -4.13
C ARG A 69 -24.20 -9.96 -3.25
N LYS A 70 -25.12 -10.77 -2.72
CA LYS A 70 -24.76 -11.96 -1.93
C LYS A 70 -23.95 -12.96 -2.75
N ARG A 71 -24.39 -13.30 -3.96
CA ARG A 71 -23.65 -14.22 -4.86
C ARG A 71 -22.23 -13.73 -5.14
N LEU A 72 -22.08 -12.43 -5.41
CA LEU A 72 -20.77 -11.82 -5.63
C LEU A 72 -19.89 -11.84 -4.38
N LYS A 73 -20.42 -11.50 -3.20
CA LYS A 73 -19.71 -11.60 -1.91
C LYS A 73 -19.22 -13.03 -1.66
N ASP A 74 -20.11 -14.01 -1.78
CA ASP A 74 -19.79 -15.41 -1.56
C ASP A 74 -18.68 -15.89 -2.53
N PHE A 75 -18.70 -15.40 -3.78
CA PHE A 75 -17.64 -15.67 -4.75
C PHE A 75 -16.31 -15.05 -4.35
N ILE A 76 -16.28 -13.76 -3.99
CA ILE A 76 -15.07 -13.05 -3.55
C ILE A 76 -14.44 -13.75 -2.35
N GLU A 77 -15.26 -14.13 -1.36
CA GLU A 77 -14.78 -14.84 -0.17
C GLU A 77 -14.20 -16.21 -0.49
N ARG A 78 -14.82 -16.97 -1.40
CA ARG A 78 -14.22 -18.23 -1.88
C ARG A 78 -12.92 -17.99 -2.65
N ALA A 79 -12.86 -16.96 -3.49
CA ALA A 79 -11.67 -16.63 -4.27
C ALA A 79 -10.49 -16.23 -3.38
N ARG A 80 -10.74 -15.47 -2.31
CA ARG A 80 -9.74 -15.09 -1.29
C ARG A 80 -9.19 -16.27 -0.49
N ARG A 81 -10.00 -17.32 -0.35
CA ARG A 81 -9.65 -18.56 0.37
C ARG A 81 -9.12 -19.65 -0.56
N LEU A 82 -8.94 -19.37 -1.85
CA LEU A 82 -8.21 -20.30 -2.68
C LEU A 82 -6.86 -20.52 -2.02
N PRO A 83 -6.48 -21.78 -1.74
CA PRO A 83 -5.16 -22.02 -1.18
C PRO A 83 -4.17 -21.37 -2.13
N SER A 84 -3.23 -20.60 -1.56
CA SER A 84 -1.95 -20.39 -2.23
C SER A 84 -1.52 -21.79 -2.64
N ASN A 85 -1.65 -22.10 -3.91
CA ASN A 85 -1.21 -23.38 -4.43
C ASN A 85 0.21 -23.57 -3.90
N ASP A 86 0.56 -24.75 -3.38
CA ASP A 86 1.89 -25.07 -2.78
C ASP A 86 3.10 -24.81 -3.71
N ARG A 87 2.84 -24.23 -4.89
CA ARG A 87 3.76 -23.75 -5.92
C ARG A 87 4.04 -22.24 -5.86
N LEU A 88 3.26 -21.46 -5.12
CA LEU A 88 3.54 -20.05 -4.87
C LEU A 88 4.11 -19.94 -3.46
N PRO A 89 5.31 -19.36 -3.29
CA PRO A 89 5.85 -19.11 -1.96
C PRO A 89 4.87 -18.23 -1.18
N GLU A 90 4.82 -18.42 0.14
CA GLU A 90 4.08 -17.51 1.02
C GLU A 90 4.48 -16.06 0.72
N PRO A 91 3.53 -15.11 0.68
CA PRO A 91 3.86 -13.71 0.54
C PRO A 91 4.86 -13.29 1.62
N GLN A 92 6.08 -12.94 1.20
CA GLN A 92 7.10 -12.43 2.10
C GLN A 92 7.02 -10.90 2.14
N PRO A 93 7.25 -10.26 3.30
CA PRO A 93 7.44 -8.82 3.36
C PRO A 93 8.51 -8.38 2.37
N TYR A 94 8.23 -7.33 1.61
CA TYR A 94 9.22 -6.76 0.70
C TYR A 94 10.41 -6.21 1.49
N ARG A 95 11.62 -6.68 1.15
CA ARG A 95 12.88 -6.16 1.67
C ARG A 95 13.62 -5.49 0.52
N GLY A 96 13.54 -4.16 0.45
CA GLY A 96 14.31 -3.39 -0.52
C GLY A 96 15.79 -3.42 -0.19
N ASP A 97 16.62 -3.76 -1.18
CA ASP A 97 18.08 -3.80 -1.02
C ASP A 97 18.62 -2.40 -0.75
N SER A 98 18.07 -1.39 -1.43
CA SER A 98 18.36 0.04 -1.27
C SER A 98 17.21 0.77 -0.59
N LEU A 99 17.47 1.97 -0.06
CA LEU A 99 16.44 2.82 0.52
C LEU A 99 16.67 4.30 0.20
N ALA A 100 15.59 5.06 0.10
CA ALA A 100 15.62 6.51 0.15
C ALA A 100 15.63 6.98 1.61
N ALA A 101 16.56 7.85 1.95
CA ALA A 101 16.58 8.60 3.20
C ALA A 101 16.07 10.02 2.94
N LEU A 102 14.84 10.28 3.39
CA LEU A 102 14.18 11.58 3.26
C LEU A 102 14.51 12.42 4.48
N ALA A 103 15.24 13.51 4.27
CA ALA A 103 15.76 14.36 5.33
C ALA A 103 15.16 15.76 5.26
N ARG A 104 14.69 16.23 6.43
CA ARG A 104 14.34 17.64 6.67
C ARG A 104 15.12 18.15 7.89
N PRO A 105 15.37 19.46 8.03
CA PRO A 105 15.99 20.01 9.23
C PRO A 105 15.23 19.57 10.49
N TYR A 106 15.95 19.09 11.50
CA TYR A 106 15.36 18.73 12.78
C TYR A 106 14.78 19.97 13.46
N ALA A 107 13.52 19.88 13.90
CA ALA A 107 12.88 20.89 14.72
C ALA A 107 12.25 20.21 15.95
N PRO A 108 12.68 20.54 17.18
CA PRO A 108 12.03 20.01 18.37
C PRO A 108 10.57 20.46 18.40
N THR A 109 9.66 19.53 18.65
CA THR A 109 8.23 19.81 18.84
C THR A 109 7.93 20.06 20.31
N ASP A 110 6.96 20.93 20.61
CA ASP A 110 6.53 21.18 21.99
C ASP A 110 5.91 19.95 22.67
N GLU A 111 5.48 18.96 21.87
CA GLU A 111 4.96 17.65 22.31
C GLU A 111 6.06 16.61 22.54
N ALA A 112 7.35 16.96 22.39
CA ALA A 112 8.44 16.03 22.60
C ALA A 112 8.47 15.56 24.06
N PRO A 113 8.78 14.28 24.33
CA PRO A 113 8.92 13.80 25.70
C PRO A 113 10.01 14.61 26.44
N PRO A 114 9.89 14.78 27.77
CA PRO A 114 10.78 15.62 28.57
C PRO A 114 12.26 15.21 28.51
N SER A 115 12.57 14.01 28.00
CA SER A 115 13.91 13.61 27.60
C SER A 115 13.91 13.21 26.11
N PRO A 116 14.29 14.11 25.19
CA PRO A 116 14.40 13.76 23.77
C PRO A 116 15.49 12.71 23.58
N ALA A 117 15.27 11.79 22.63
CA ALA A 117 16.27 10.79 22.30
C ALA A 117 17.60 11.47 21.93
N PRO A 118 18.75 10.97 22.42
CA PRO A 118 20.03 11.57 22.08
C PRO A 118 20.27 11.48 20.57
N ALA A 119 20.80 12.56 20.00
CA ALA A 119 21.11 12.59 18.57
C ALA A 119 22.16 11.53 18.21
N GLN A 120 21.90 10.77 17.15
CA GLN A 120 22.78 9.71 16.66
C GLN A 120 23.55 10.16 15.41
N GLN A 121 24.74 9.59 15.19
CA GLN A 121 25.52 9.86 13.98
C GLN A 121 24.85 9.20 12.77
N TRP A 122 24.67 9.96 11.69
CA TRP A 122 24.13 9.42 10.44
C TRP A 122 25.13 8.42 9.80
N PRO A 123 24.72 7.17 9.52
CA PRO A 123 25.60 6.11 9.02
C PRO A 123 25.66 5.99 7.48
N GLY A 124 24.92 6.81 6.74
CA GLY A 124 24.80 6.72 5.28
C GLY A 124 25.46 7.88 4.52
N PRO A 125 25.12 8.05 3.22
CA PRO A 125 25.63 9.14 2.40
C PRO A 125 25.31 10.53 2.97
N PRO A 126 26.12 11.57 2.73
CA PRO A 126 25.93 12.87 3.35
C PRO A 126 24.52 13.45 3.22
N LEU A 127 23.99 13.99 4.32
CA LEU A 127 22.78 14.82 4.35
C LEU A 127 23.13 16.31 4.45
N PRO A 128 22.38 17.21 3.78
CA PRO A 128 21.21 16.93 2.95
C PRO A 128 21.61 16.36 1.59
N GLY A 129 20.69 15.61 0.97
CA GLY A 129 20.79 15.20 -0.43
C GLY A 129 20.10 16.19 -1.37
N SER A 130 19.64 15.69 -2.52
CA SER A 130 18.93 16.48 -3.53
C SER A 130 17.51 16.82 -3.08
N ALA A 131 17.01 18.01 -3.38
CA ALA A 131 15.63 18.38 -3.09
C ALA A 131 14.65 17.53 -3.92
N VAL A 132 13.59 17.02 -3.29
CA VAL A 132 12.56 16.19 -3.95
C VAL A 132 11.16 16.80 -3.92
N ALA A 133 10.88 17.71 -2.99
CA ALA A 133 9.58 18.37 -2.89
C ALA A 133 9.63 19.82 -3.39
N SER A 134 8.55 20.27 -4.03
CA SER A 134 8.35 21.68 -4.39
C SER A 134 8.44 22.57 -3.13
N GLY A 135 9.50 23.37 -3.03
CA GLY A 135 9.79 24.20 -1.85
C GLY A 135 11.02 23.78 -1.04
N GLY A 136 11.74 22.71 -1.44
CA GLY A 136 13.09 22.39 -0.96
C GLY A 136 13.22 21.98 0.51
N ARG A 137 12.10 21.79 1.21
CA ARG A 137 12.10 21.45 2.65
C ARG A 137 12.42 19.98 2.93
N VAL A 138 12.22 19.12 1.95
CA VAL A 138 12.56 17.69 1.99
C VAL A 138 13.63 17.44 0.95
N THR A 139 14.73 16.87 1.43
CA THR A 139 15.83 16.39 0.60
C THR A 139 15.87 14.87 0.66
N CYS A 140 16.43 14.25 -0.35
CA CYS A 140 16.54 12.82 -0.48
C CYS A 140 17.96 12.45 -0.83
N THR A 141 18.45 11.40 -0.19
CA THR A 141 19.64 10.68 -0.64
C THR A 141 19.29 9.20 -0.78
N VAL A 142 19.84 8.56 -1.82
CA VAL A 142 19.72 7.12 -1.98
C VAL A 142 20.84 6.46 -1.19
N VAL A 143 20.45 5.56 -0.29
CA VAL A 143 21.36 4.63 0.37
C VAL A 143 21.41 3.37 -0.48
N THR A 144 22.59 3.08 -1.01
CA THR A 144 22.80 1.93 -1.89
C THR A 144 22.71 0.61 -1.12
N ALA A 145 22.52 -0.50 -1.85
CA ALA A 145 22.52 -1.84 -1.25
C ALA A 145 23.78 -2.13 -0.40
N ALA A 146 24.93 -1.59 -0.78
CA ALA A 146 26.19 -1.77 -0.04
C ALA A 146 26.17 -1.09 1.35
N GLU A 147 25.39 -0.03 1.51
CA GLU A 147 25.35 0.79 2.74
C GLU A 147 24.08 0.53 3.56
N ALA A 148 23.02 0.03 2.91
CA ALA A 148 21.68 -0.06 3.48
C ALA A 148 21.62 -0.95 4.73
N ASP A 149 22.42 -2.00 4.82
CA ASP A 149 22.48 -2.85 6.01
C ASP A 149 23.09 -2.14 7.22
N HIS A 150 24.09 -1.29 7.01
CA HIS A 150 24.65 -0.46 8.08
C HIS A 150 23.63 0.57 8.57
N VAL A 151 22.95 1.23 7.62
CA VAL A 151 21.87 2.18 7.95
C VAL A 151 20.73 1.49 8.71
N ARG A 152 20.27 0.32 8.25
CA ARG A 152 19.21 -0.45 8.91
C ARG A 152 19.58 -0.89 10.33
N LYS A 153 20.80 -1.40 10.53
CA LYS A 153 21.28 -1.82 11.85
C LYS A 153 21.31 -0.66 12.84
N THR A 154 21.82 0.49 12.42
CA THR A 154 21.84 1.69 13.27
C THR A 154 20.42 2.21 13.53
N ALA A 155 19.57 2.27 12.50
CA ALA A 155 18.19 2.71 12.62
C ALA A 155 17.32 1.80 13.50
N ALA A 156 17.66 0.51 13.63
CA ALA A 156 16.97 -0.41 14.53
C ALA A 156 17.08 -0.03 16.02
N HIS A 157 18.06 0.82 16.37
CA HIS A 157 18.26 1.38 17.71
C HIS A 157 17.80 2.84 17.81
N ALA A 158 17.15 3.37 16.77
CA ALA A 158 16.59 4.70 16.71
C ALA A 158 15.06 4.64 16.75
N SER A 159 14.45 5.78 17.02
CA SER A 159 13.01 6.01 16.89
C SER A 159 12.74 7.17 15.94
N VAL A 160 11.47 7.40 15.61
CA VAL A 160 11.03 8.57 14.82
C VAL A 160 11.40 9.91 15.47
N LEU A 161 11.70 9.92 16.78
CA LEU A 161 12.13 11.10 17.54
C LEU A 161 13.64 11.26 17.61
N THR A 162 14.43 10.34 17.01
CA THR A 162 15.90 10.37 17.08
C THR A 162 16.45 11.35 16.05
N PRO A 163 17.12 12.44 16.49
CA PRO A 163 17.77 13.35 15.56
C PRO A 163 19.02 12.70 14.96
N TRP A 164 19.24 12.87 13.66
CA TRP A 164 20.44 12.38 12.97
C TRP A 164 21.45 13.49 12.72
N ARG A 165 22.72 13.27 13.08
CA ARG A 165 23.84 14.20 12.85
C ARG A 165 24.50 13.95 11.49
N SER A 166 24.53 14.96 10.63
CA SER A 166 25.29 14.95 9.36
C SER A 166 25.67 16.37 8.96
N GLY A 167 26.90 16.59 8.50
CA GLY A 167 27.37 17.89 8.04
C GLY A 167 27.28 19.00 9.10
N GLY A 168 27.45 18.64 10.38
CA GLY A 168 27.32 19.57 11.51
C GLY A 168 25.88 20.01 11.85
N LYS A 169 24.87 19.44 11.17
CA LYS A 169 23.44 19.75 11.37
C LYS A 169 22.67 18.53 11.88
N LEU A 170 21.47 18.80 12.39
CA LEU A 170 20.50 17.79 12.84
C LEU A 170 19.39 17.63 11.81
N TRP A 171 19.00 16.38 11.57
CA TRP A 171 18.01 15.99 10.56
C TRP A 171 16.96 15.07 11.17
N ASP A 172 15.70 15.31 10.83
CA ASP A 172 14.66 14.28 10.89
C ASP A 172 14.80 13.43 9.62
N VAL A 173 14.92 12.11 9.78
CA VAL A 173 15.08 11.19 8.65
C VAL A 173 13.96 10.15 8.64
N THR A 174 13.27 10.06 7.51
CA THR A 174 12.33 8.98 7.21
C THR A 174 12.95 8.03 6.19
N PHE A 175 12.90 6.74 6.49
CA PHE A 175 13.43 5.69 5.63
C PHE A 175 12.32 5.07 4.80
N ARG A 176 12.53 4.97 3.49
CA ARG A 176 11.62 4.29 2.57
C ARG A 176 12.42 3.32 1.71
N PRO A 177 12.21 2.00 1.82
CA PRO A 177 12.79 1.05 0.86
C PRO A 177 12.43 1.46 -0.57
N LEU A 178 13.40 1.43 -1.48
CA LEU A 178 13.12 1.64 -2.91
C LEU A 178 12.40 0.41 -3.46
N LEU A 179 11.39 0.62 -4.31
CA LEU A 179 10.75 -0.43 -5.10
C LEU A 179 11.69 -0.89 -6.22
N PRO A 180 11.45 -2.06 -6.85
CA PRO A 180 12.33 -2.59 -7.89
C PRO A 180 12.58 -1.68 -9.09
N ASP A 181 11.62 -0.79 -9.38
CA ASP A 181 11.64 0.20 -10.47
C ASP A 181 12.11 1.59 -10.03
N GLU A 182 12.42 1.78 -8.75
CA GLU A 182 12.94 3.03 -8.21
C GLU A 182 14.44 2.90 -7.96
N HIS A 183 15.21 3.81 -8.53
CA HIS A 183 16.67 3.80 -8.47
C HIS A 183 17.24 5.11 -7.92
N GLU A 184 16.53 6.21 -8.14
CA GLU A 184 16.92 7.55 -7.74
C GLU A 184 15.80 8.27 -6.99
N CYS A 185 16.17 9.36 -6.32
CA CYS A 185 15.23 10.17 -5.54
C CYS A 185 14.09 10.77 -6.37
N THR A 186 14.29 10.92 -7.69
CA THR A 186 13.31 11.41 -8.67
C THR A 186 12.24 10.38 -9.04
N ASP A 187 12.46 9.10 -8.74
CA ASP A 187 11.49 8.03 -8.99
C ASP A 187 10.40 7.95 -7.92
N LEU A 188 10.58 8.66 -6.79
CA LEU A 188 9.69 8.59 -5.64
C LEU A 188 8.33 9.25 -5.92
N PRO A 189 7.20 8.53 -5.84
CA PRO A 189 5.89 9.13 -6.03
C PRO A 189 5.49 9.98 -4.81
N GLY A 190 4.88 11.15 -5.05
CA GLY A 190 4.21 11.95 -4.02
C GLY A 190 5.00 13.11 -3.41
N PHE A 191 6.00 13.64 -4.11
CA PHE A 191 6.73 14.88 -3.74
C PHE A 191 6.64 15.95 -4.84
#